data_AF-A0A2V4DRV6-F1
#
_entry.id   AF-A0A2V4DRV6-F1
#
_cell.length_a   1.000
_cell.length_b   1.000
_cell.length_c   1.000
_cell.angle_alpha   90.00
_cell.angle_beta   90.00
_cell.angle_gamma   90.00
#
_symmetry.space_group_name_H-M   'P 1'
#
loop_
_entity.id
_entity.type
_entity.pdbx_description
1 polymer ?
#
loop_
_entity_poly.entity_id
_entity_poly.type
_entity_poly.pdbx_seq_one_letter_code
_entity_poly.pdbx_strand_id
1 'polypeptide(L)'
;MRILGYSFSLLATVILLSGCIYGDIDKSIRYFVTTGATRYCEANHYPYCEIYAQCYRDFLEQMPAKRDSLSALSAMSTNLDYKEEPKKAMDNIYAKIKDNEKKGREDLSLDDSYLLFPHNRCSSIINAKQYDISNYQEAIDKGMKSYKLNNE
;
A
#
# COMPACT_ATOMS: atom_id res chain seq x y z
N MET A 1 -53.22 9.60 23.83
CA MET A 1 -52.57 8.27 23.74
C MET A 1 -53.11 7.59 22.49
N ARG A 2 -52.38 7.14 21.47
CA ARG A 2 -50.95 6.88 21.22
C ARG A 2 -50.66 7.35 19.77
N ILE A 3 -49.69 8.22 19.57
CA ILE A 3 -49.11 8.52 18.24
C ILE A 3 -47.68 7.99 18.29
N LEU A 4 -47.50 6.69 18.07
CA LEU A 4 -46.19 6.07 17.92
C LEU A 4 -46.34 4.88 16.99
N GLY A 5 -46.00 5.09 15.73
CA GLY A 5 -45.91 4.06 14.71
C GLY A 5 -45.64 4.76 13.39
N TYR A 6 -44.55 4.41 12.73
CA TYR A 6 -43.97 5.04 11.54
C TYR A 6 -43.09 6.27 11.77
N SER A 7 -41.82 6.04 12.12
CA SER A 7 -40.72 6.95 11.71
C SER A 7 -39.30 6.49 12.11
N PHE A 8 -39.01 5.19 12.26
CA PHE A 8 -37.64 4.76 12.62
C PHE A 8 -36.90 3.94 11.54
N SER A 9 -37.59 3.42 10.53
CA SER A 9 -36.97 2.47 9.57
C SER A 9 -36.51 3.08 8.24
N LEU A 10 -36.86 4.34 7.94
CA LEU A 10 -36.49 5.00 6.68
C LEU A 10 -35.27 5.91 6.78
N LEU A 11 -34.87 6.32 7.99
CA LEU A 11 -33.69 7.17 8.17
C LEU A 11 -32.38 6.36 8.16
N ALA A 12 -32.43 5.11 8.64
CA ALA A 12 -31.26 4.23 8.69
C ALA A 12 -30.79 3.78 7.28
N THR A 13 -31.73 3.56 6.36
CA THR A 13 -31.40 3.15 4.98
C THR A 13 -30.80 4.27 4.14
N VAL A 14 -31.17 5.54 4.40
CA VAL A 14 -30.60 6.69 3.67
C VAL A 14 -29.20 7.04 4.16
N ILE A 15 -28.90 6.85 5.46
CA ILE A 15 -27.54 7.05 6.01
C ILE A 15 -26.57 5.95 5.54
N LEU A 16 -27.06 4.72 5.31
CA LEU A 16 -26.24 3.63 4.76
C LEU A 16 -25.87 3.83 3.29
N LEU A 17 -26.63 4.63 2.52
CA LEU A 17 -26.41 4.81 1.08
C LEU A 17 -25.61 6.06 0.71
N SER A 18 -25.50 7.06 1.60
CA SER A 18 -24.65 8.24 1.36
C SER A 18 -23.17 8.01 1.71
N GLY A 19 -22.83 6.90 2.37
CA GLY A 19 -21.45 6.51 2.66
C GLY A 19 -20.70 5.82 1.51
N CYS A 20 -21.37 5.46 0.42
CA CYS A 20 -20.85 4.52 -0.58
C CYS A 20 -20.09 5.12 -1.77
N ILE A 21 -19.80 6.42 -1.82
CA ILE A 21 -19.29 7.03 -3.07
C ILE A 21 -17.88 7.65 -2.94
N TYR A 22 -17.31 7.78 -1.73
CA TYR A 22 -15.96 8.34 -1.56
C TYR A 22 -14.97 7.46 -0.76
N GLY A 23 -15.35 6.25 -0.32
CA GLY A 23 -14.53 5.38 0.53
C GLY A 23 -13.82 4.19 -0.14
N ASP A 24 -14.09 3.88 -1.41
CA ASP A 24 -13.68 2.59 -1.99
C ASP A 24 -12.28 2.57 -2.63
N ILE A 25 -11.76 3.73 -3.08
CA ILE A 25 -10.45 3.80 -3.75
C ILE A 25 -9.32 3.42 -2.79
N ASP A 26 -9.45 3.78 -1.51
CA ASP A 26 -8.46 3.49 -0.47
C ASP A 26 -8.51 2.01 0.00
N LYS A 27 -9.69 1.37 -0.03
CA LYS A 27 -9.84 -0.04 0.36
C LYS A 27 -9.40 -1.00 -0.75
N SER A 28 -9.71 -0.69 -2.01
CA SER A 28 -9.32 -1.50 -3.17
C SER A 28 -7.80 -1.56 -3.33
N ILE A 29 -7.11 -0.42 -3.20
CA ILE A 29 -5.65 -0.36 -3.32
C ILE A 29 -4.97 -1.12 -2.18
N ARG A 30 -5.47 -1.01 -0.93
CA ARG A 30 -4.99 -1.80 0.21
C ARG A 30 -5.12 -3.31 -0.03
N TYR A 31 -6.28 -3.75 -0.51
CA TYR A 31 -6.52 -5.16 -0.85
C TYR A 31 -5.54 -5.63 -1.93
N PHE A 32 -5.33 -4.82 -2.97
CA PHE A 32 -4.43 -5.16 -4.05
C PHE A 32 -2.99 -5.34 -3.55
N VAL A 33 -2.48 -4.39 -2.75
CA VAL A 33 -1.08 -4.41 -2.30
C VAL A 33 -0.83 -5.56 -1.33
N THR A 34 -1.78 -5.83 -0.44
CA THR A 34 -1.73 -7.01 0.45
C THR A 34 -1.71 -8.29 -0.39
N THR A 35 -2.56 -8.39 -1.42
CA THR A 35 -2.57 -9.53 -2.35
C THR A 35 -1.23 -9.66 -3.10
N GLY A 36 -0.62 -8.54 -3.52
CA GLY A 36 0.69 -8.51 -4.15
C GLY A 36 1.81 -9.01 -3.23
N ALA A 37 1.81 -8.59 -1.96
CA ALA A 37 2.76 -9.05 -0.96
C ALA A 37 2.64 -10.56 -0.69
N THR A 38 1.41 -11.07 -0.54
CA THR A 38 1.14 -12.51 -0.41
C THR A 38 1.65 -13.28 -1.62
N ARG A 39 1.30 -12.84 -2.84
CA ARG A 39 1.74 -13.49 -4.09
C ARG A 39 3.26 -13.50 -4.25
N TYR A 40 3.94 -12.39 -3.95
CA TYR A 40 5.39 -12.33 -3.96
C TYR A 40 5.99 -13.37 -3.00
N CYS A 41 5.45 -13.45 -1.78
CA CYS A 41 5.95 -14.39 -0.77
C CYS A 41 5.76 -15.85 -1.20
N GLU A 42 4.53 -16.20 -1.59
CA GLU A 42 4.16 -17.55 -2.00
C GLU A 42 4.92 -17.99 -3.26
N ALA A 43 5.05 -17.09 -4.24
CA ALA A 43 5.77 -17.40 -5.48
C ALA A 43 7.25 -17.68 -5.22
N ASN A 44 7.86 -17.06 -4.21
CA ASN A 44 9.25 -17.31 -3.82
C ASN A 44 9.40 -18.49 -2.82
N HIS A 45 8.30 -19.18 -2.48
CA HIS A 45 8.30 -20.29 -1.51
C HIS A 45 8.82 -19.92 -0.12
N TYR A 46 8.63 -18.67 0.28
CA TYR A 46 8.99 -18.24 1.63
C TYR A 46 7.99 -18.77 2.68
N PRO A 47 8.43 -19.01 3.92
CA PRO A 47 7.52 -19.32 5.02
C PRO A 47 6.80 -18.04 5.51
N TYR A 48 5.76 -18.20 6.33
CA TYR A 48 5.09 -17.09 7.06
C TYR A 48 4.46 -16.00 6.18
N CYS A 49 3.97 -16.33 4.98
CA CYS A 49 3.42 -15.34 4.05
C CYS A 49 2.26 -14.50 4.57
N GLU A 50 1.39 -15.06 5.41
CA GLU A 50 0.31 -14.30 6.05
C GLU A 50 0.86 -13.24 7.01
N ILE A 51 1.85 -13.60 7.83
CA ILE A 51 2.50 -12.69 8.79
C ILE A 51 3.26 -11.59 8.05
N TYR A 52 3.95 -11.95 6.96
CA TYR A 52 4.63 -11.00 6.09
C TYR A 52 3.66 -10.02 5.43
N ALA A 53 2.57 -10.51 4.83
CA ALA A 53 1.58 -9.66 4.17
C ALA A 53 0.89 -8.72 5.17
N GLN A 54 0.61 -9.22 6.38
CA GLN A 54 0.09 -8.41 7.48
C GLN A 54 1.07 -7.30 7.87
N CYS A 55 2.34 -7.63 8.14
CA CYS A 55 3.38 -6.65 8.45
C CYS A 55 3.54 -5.61 7.34
N TYR A 56 3.55 -6.05 6.07
CA TYR A 56 3.68 -5.17 4.92
C TYR A 56 2.53 -4.16 4.88
N ARG A 57 1.28 -4.63 5.08
CA ARG A 57 0.10 -3.79 5.13
C ARG A 57 0.19 -2.76 6.26
N ASP A 58 0.60 -3.18 7.45
CA ASP A 58 0.68 -2.31 8.62
C ASP A 58 1.67 -1.16 8.43
N PHE A 59 2.80 -1.40 7.75
CA PHE A 59 3.73 -0.32 7.39
C PHE A 59 3.21 0.57 6.26
N LEU A 60 2.51 0.00 5.29
CA LEU A 60 1.89 0.77 4.21
C LEU A 60 0.80 1.72 4.73
N GLU A 61 0.00 1.27 5.71
CA GLU A 61 -1.06 2.08 6.33
C GLU A 61 -0.52 3.29 7.12
N GLN A 62 0.75 3.27 7.49
CA GLN A 62 1.41 4.39 8.17
C GLN A 62 1.98 5.43 7.19
N MET A 63 1.91 5.17 5.88
CA MET A 63 2.45 6.06 4.87
C MET A 63 1.40 7.08 4.42
N PRO A 64 1.84 8.31 4.06
CA PRO A 64 0.94 9.26 3.44
C PRO A 64 0.37 8.64 2.17
N ALA A 65 -0.96 8.47 2.13
CA ALA A 65 -1.70 8.22 0.90
C ALA A 65 -1.62 9.46 0.00
N LYS A 66 -0.45 9.80 -0.53
CA LYS A 66 -0.40 10.76 -1.64
C LYS A 66 -1.19 10.11 -2.76
N ARG A 67 -2.09 10.87 -3.39
CA ARG A 67 -2.78 10.47 -4.62
C ARG A 67 -1.79 9.90 -5.66
N ASP A 68 -0.55 10.39 -5.67
CA ASP A 68 0.53 9.90 -6.52
C ASP A 68 1.14 8.58 -6.04
N SER A 69 1.22 8.33 -4.73
CA SER A 69 1.58 7.02 -4.19
C SER A 69 0.46 6.00 -4.43
N LEU A 70 -0.81 6.40 -4.38
CA LEU A 70 -1.95 5.56 -4.76
C LEU A 70 -2.00 5.32 -6.26
N SER A 71 -1.59 6.27 -7.10
CA SER A 71 -1.43 6.07 -8.54
C SER A 71 -0.20 5.23 -8.86
N ALA A 72 0.89 5.31 -8.09
CA ALA A 72 2.04 4.42 -8.15
C ALA A 72 1.70 3.01 -7.63
N LEU A 73 0.91 2.89 -6.56
CA LEU A 73 0.36 1.63 -6.04
C LEU A 73 -0.68 1.03 -7.00
N SER A 74 -1.44 1.86 -7.72
CA SER A 74 -2.41 1.46 -8.76
C SER A 74 -1.73 1.10 -10.09
N ALA A 75 -0.67 1.83 -10.47
CA ALA A 75 0.19 1.51 -11.61
C ALA A 75 1.04 0.27 -11.33
N MET A 76 1.50 0.10 -10.09
CA MET A 76 2.03 -1.17 -9.61
C MET A 76 0.96 -2.24 -9.58
N SER A 77 -0.29 -1.91 -9.26
CA SER A 77 -1.36 -2.89 -9.28
C SER A 77 -1.57 -3.46 -10.66
N THR A 78 -1.52 -2.60 -11.66
CA THR A 78 -1.57 -2.97 -13.07
C THR A 78 -0.26 -3.59 -13.59
N ASN A 79 0.90 -3.35 -12.95
CA ASN A 79 2.18 -4.02 -13.27
C ASN A 79 2.38 -5.36 -12.55
N LEU A 80 1.83 -5.51 -11.34
CA LEU A 80 1.68 -6.77 -10.59
C LEU A 80 0.53 -7.61 -11.17
N ASP A 81 -0.24 -7.05 -12.11
CA ASP A 81 -1.26 -7.73 -12.88
C ASP A 81 -0.61 -8.63 -13.94
N TYR A 82 -0.55 -9.91 -13.57
CA TYR A 82 -0.58 -11.10 -14.43
C TYR A 82 0.51 -11.36 -15.48
N LYS A 83 1.38 -10.40 -15.85
CA LYS A 83 2.40 -10.62 -16.90
C LYS A 83 3.85 -10.62 -16.43
N GLU A 84 4.16 -9.97 -15.30
CA GLU A 84 5.49 -10.07 -14.68
C GLU A 84 5.51 -11.19 -13.62
N GLU A 85 6.56 -12.02 -13.62
CA GLU A 85 6.73 -13.08 -12.63
C GLU A 85 6.73 -12.47 -11.22
N PRO A 86 5.78 -12.83 -10.32
CA PRO A 86 5.71 -12.26 -8.97
C PRO A 86 7.02 -12.38 -8.18
N LYS A 87 7.86 -13.37 -8.53
CA LYS A 87 9.22 -13.56 -8.01
C LYS A 87 10.12 -12.34 -8.19
N LYS A 88 9.96 -11.60 -9.30
CA LYS A 88 10.83 -10.48 -9.72
C LYS A 88 10.27 -9.11 -9.39
N ALA A 89 9.07 -9.02 -8.81
CA ALA A 89 8.39 -7.75 -8.58
C ALA A 89 9.24 -6.73 -7.80
N MET A 90 9.81 -7.14 -6.65
CA MET A 90 10.65 -6.27 -5.83
C MET A 90 11.96 -5.87 -6.53
N ASP A 91 12.54 -6.77 -7.33
CA ASP A 91 13.73 -6.49 -8.14
C ASP A 91 13.45 -5.47 -9.24
N ASN A 92 12.29 -5.57 -9.88
CA ASN A 92 11.85 -4.64 -10.92
C ASN A 92 11.61 -3.23 -10.36
N ILE A 93 10.99 -3.14 -9.17
CA ILE A 93 10.81 -1.86 -8.47
C ILE A 93 12.19 -1.25 -8.17
N TYR A 94 13.10 -2.05 -7.62
CA TYR A 94 14.45 -1.57 -7.31
C TYR A 94 15.22 -1.12 -8.56
N ALA A 95 15.10 -1.84 -9.67
CA ALA A 95 15.70 -1.45 -10.94
C ALA A 95 15.13 -0.12 -11.46
N LYS A 96 13.81 0.11 -11.32
CA LYS A 96 13.16 1.39 -11.66
C LYS A 96 13.67 2.54 -10.82
N ILE A 97 13.85 2.36 -9.51
CA ILE A 97 14.49 3.35 -8.64
C ILE A 97 15.87 3.73 -9.19
N LYS A 98 16.73 2.75 -9.47
CA LYS A 98 18.09 3.02 -9.98
C LYS A 98 18.13 3.64 -11.36
N ASP A 99 17.14 3.36 -12.20
CA ASP A 99 17.00 4.01 -13.51
C ASP A 99 16.49 5.46 -13.37
N ASN A 100 15.53 5.71 -12.49
CA ASN A 100 15.01 7.04 -12.19
C ASN A 100 16.07 7.93 -11.52
N GLU A 101 16.88 7.39 -10.60
CA GLU A 101 18.06 8.07 -10.02
C GLU A 101 19.00 8.58 -11.13
N LYS A 102 19.34 7.73 -12.10
CA LYS A 102 20.21 8.10 -13.24
C LYS A 102 19.60 9.18 -14.13
N LYS A 103 18.27 9.25 -14.20
CA LYS A 103 17.52 10.23 -15.00
C LYS A 103 17.22 11.52 -14.23
N GLY A 104 17.67 11.65 -12.98
CA GLY A 104 17.33 12.80 -12.12
C GLY A 104 15.86 12.87 -11.73
N ARG A 105 15.15 11.74 -11.77
CA ARG A 105 13.73 11.58 -11.41
C ARG A 105 13.61 11.11 -9.96
N GLU A 106 14.13 11.91 -9.05
CA GLU A 106 14.10 11.61 -7.61
C GLU A 106 12.68 11.53 -7.05
N ASP A 107 11.74 12.26 -7.66
CA ASP A 107 10.30 12.20 -7.39
C ASP A 107 9.74 10.77 -7.56
N LEU A 108 9.98 10.18 -8.72
CA LEU A 108 9.52 8.82 -9.04
C LEU A 108 10.27 7.77 -8.22
N SER A 109 11.56 8.01 -7.97
CA SER A 109 12.37 7.11 -7.16
C SER A 109 11.88 7.05 -5.71
N LEU A 110 11.49 8.21 -5.17
CA LEU A 110 10.86 8.30 -3.85
C LEU A 110 9.51 7.57 -3.84
N ASP A 111 8.67 7.76 -4.86
CA ASP A 111 7.39 7.05 -4.97
C ASP A 111 7.56 5.52 -4.99
N ASP A 112 8.51 5.01 -5.78
CA ASP A 112 8.85 3.59 -5.81
C ASP A 112 9.47 3.09 -4.48
N SER A 113 10.22 3.94 -3.77
CA SER A 113 10.85 3.59 -2.50
C SER A 113 9.84 3.30 -1.36
N TYR A 114 8.66 3.93 -1.40
CA TYR A 114 7.56 3.63 -0.46
C TYR A 114 7.05 2.18 -0.58
N LEU A 115 7.39 1.48 -1.66
CA LEU A 115 6.96 0.11 -1.93
C LEU A 115 8.00 -0.90 -1.43
N LEU A 116 9.28 -0.53 -1.49
CA LEU A 116 10.35 -1.34 -0.92
C LEU A 116 10.52 -1.14 0.59
N PHE A 117 10.06 -0.02 1.14
CA PHE A 117 10.17 0.22 2.57
C PHE A 117 9.43 -0.83 3.43
N PRO A 118 8.12 -1.13 3.22
CA PRO A 118 7.43 -2.15 3.98
C PRO A 118 8.08 -3.52 3.82
N HIS A 119 8.51 -3.85 2.58
CA HIS A 119 9.28 -5.07 2.33
C HIS A 119 10.54 -5.13 3.19
N ASN A 120 11.38 -4.09 3.18
CA ASN A 120 12.60 -4.06 3.98
C ASN A 120 12.33 -4.24 5.47
N ARG A 121 11.30 -3.59 6.01
CA ARG A 121 10.90 -3.70 7.43
C ARG A 121 10.40 -5.10 7.80
N CYS A 122 9.77 -5.80 6.86
CA CYS A 122 9.16 -7.11 7.08
C CYS A 122 10.00 -8.29 6.55
N SER A 123 11.07 -8.03 5.81
CA SER A 123 11.91 -9.04 5.11
C SER A 123 12.49 -10.11 6.04
N SER A 124 12.79 -9.75 7.29
CA SER A 124 13.30 -10.67 8.32
C SER A 124 12.31 -11.78 8.69
N ILE A 125 10.99 -11.55 8.54
CA ILE A 125 9.95 -12.57 8.77
C ILE A 125 10.11 -13.75 7.82
N ILE A 126 10.51 -13.46 6.58
CA ILE A 126 10.58 -14.42 5.48
C ILE A 126 12.02 -14.75 5.07
N ASN A 127 13.01 -14.18 5.75
CA ASN A 127 14.43 -14.24 5.40
C ASN A 127 14.70 -13.82 3.93
N ALA A 128 13.99 -12.79 3.47
CA ALA A 128 14.22 -12.21 2.14
C ALA A 128 15.34 -11.18 2.18
N LYS A 129 15.96 -10.93 1.01
CA LYS A 129 16.93 -9.84 0.85
C LYS A 129 16.28 -8.49 1.08
N GLN A 130 17.08 -7.51 1.50
CA GLN A 130 16.67 -6.11 1.58
C GLN A 130 17.23 -5.31 0.39
N TYR A 131 16.60 -4.19 0.09
CA TYR A 131 16.99 -3.28 -0.98
C TYR A 131 17.54 -1.97 -0.42
N ASP A 132 18.61 -1.44 -1.01
CA ASP A 132 19.20 -0.19 -0.55
C ASP A 132 18.39 1.03 -1.03
N ILE A 133 17.55 1.53 -0.13
CA ILE A 133 16.75 2.75 -0.30
C ILE A 133 17.17 3.85 0.69
N SER A 134 18.41 3.81 1.21
CA SER A 134 18.85 4.73 2.27
C SER A 134 18.71 6.21 1.88
N ASN A 135 18.87 6.52 0.59
CA ASN A 135 18.73 7.87 0.04
C ASN A 135 17.32 8.46 0.22
N TYR A 136 16.31 7.63 0.44
CA TYR A 136 14.91 8.04 0.59
C TYR A 136 14.40 7.96 2.02
N GLN A 137 15.20 7.45 2.96
CA GLN A 137 14.78 7.17 4.32
C GLN A 137 14.28 8.43 5.05
N GLU A 138 15.00 9.55 4.94
CA GLU A 138 14.59 10.81 5.56
C GLU A 138 13.23 11.31 5.01
N ALA A 139 13.04 11.22 3.69
CA ALA A 139 11.81 11.64 3.04
C ALA A 139 10.62 10.76 3.45
N ILE A 140 10.84 9.44 3.54
CA ILE A 140 9.84 8.47 4.01
C ILE A 140 9.47 8.78 5.47
N ASP A 141 10.44 8.94 6.36
CA ASP A 141 10.20 9.20 7.79
C ASP A 141 9.44 10.53 8.00
N LYS A 142 9.82 11.57 7.25
CA LYS A 142 9.10 12.85 7.26
C LYS A 142 7.66 12.70 6.74
N GLY A 143 7.47 11.90 5.69
CA GLY A 143 6.16 11.55 5.15
C GLY A 143 5.26 10.87 6.20
N MET A 144 5.77 9.82 6.84
CA MET A 144 5.06 9.07 7.89
C MET A 144 4.71 9.94 9.10
N LYS A 145 5.67 10.74 9.59
CA LYS A 145 5.44 11.67 10.71
C LYS A 145 4.34 12.69 10.39
N SER A 146 4.35 13.22 9.17
CA SER A 146 3.35 14.20 8.74
C SER A 146 1.97 13.58 8.59
N TYR A 147 1.89 12.35 8.07
CA TYR A 147 0.63 11.61 7.97
C TYR A 147 0.01 11.34 9.35
N LYS A 148 0.84 10.89 10.29
CA LYS A 148 0.41 10.63 11.68
C LYS A 148 -0.20 11.88 12.33
N LEU A 149 0.47 13.03 12.22
CA LEU A 149 -0.02 14.30 12.79
C LEU A 149 -1.34 14.79 12.18
N ASN A 150 -1.68 14.36 10.96
CA ASN A 150 -2.88 14.82 10.25
C ASN A 150 -4.09 13.87 10.41
N ASN A 151 -3.90 12.68 10.98
CA ASN A 151 -4.94 11.65 11.14
C ASN A 151 -5.12 11.19 12.59
N GLU A 152 -4.46 11.85 13.55
CA GLU A 152 -4.67 11.77 15.00
C GLU A 152 -5.35 13.04 15.50
#